data_AF-A0A6P7FE45-F1
#
_entry.id   AF-A0A6P7FE45-F1
#
_cell.length_a   1.000
_cell.length_b   1.000
_cell.length_c   1.000
_cell.angle_alpha   90.00
_cell.angle_beta   90.00
_cell.angle_gamma   90.00
#
_symmetry.space_group_name_H-M   'P 1'
#
loop_
_entity.id
_entity.type
_entity.pdbx_description
1 polymer ?
#
loop_
_entity_poly.entity_id
_entity_poly.type
_entity_poly.pdbx_seq_one_letter_code
_entity_poly.pdbx_strand_id
1 'polypeptide(L)' 'MLSLKFRAATGRGLTEDNLRFLAEKAFRGNYNESTNAMLSWSQFCKEPLTDRNFTFWEWFFAIMKLTREHLRGPWADG' A
#
# COMPACT_ATOMS: atom_id res chain seq x y z
N MET A 1 8.57 -5.81 1.13
CA MET A 1 9.21 -4.52 0.75
C MET A 1 8.38 -3.29 1.16
N LEU A 2 7.06 -3.28 0.97
CA LEU A 2 6.19 -2.13 1.33
C LEU A 2 6.24 -1.77 2.83
N SER A 3 6.14 -2.76 3.72
CA SER A 3 6.22 -2.52 5.18
C SER A 3 7.54 -1.86 5.61
N LEU A 4 8.67 -2.25 5.01
CA LEU A 4 9.97 -1.65 5.29
C LEU A 4 10.01 -0.17 4.86
N LYS A 5 9.48 0.16 3.67
CA LYS A 5 9.40 1.54 3.20
C LYS A 5 8.48 2.37 4.08
N PHE A 6 7.34 1.81 4.48
CA PHE A 6 6.38 2.47 5.36
C PHE A 6 6.99 2.76 6.73
N ARG A 7 7.61 1.75 7.35
CA ARG A 7 8.30 1.89 8.64
C ARG A 7 9.40 2.94 8.60
N ALA A 8 10.20 2.97 7.54
CA ALA A 8 11.25 3.98 7.38
C ALA A 8 10.68 5.41 7.30
N ALA A 9 9.48 5.58 6.74
CA ALA A 9 8.84 6.88 6.58
C ALA A 9 8.04 7.33 7.82
N THR A 10 7.39 6.40 8.54
CA THR A 10 6.41 6.73 9.59
C THR A 10 6.84 6.28 10.99
N GLY A 11 7.93 5.52 11.12
CA GLY A 11 8.45 4.99 12.39
C GLY A 11 7.82 3.66 12.84
N ARG A 12 6.64 3.33 12.32
CA ARG A 12 5.93 2.07 12.60
C ARG A 12 5.61 1.35 11.29
N GLY A 13 5.77 0.03 11.28
CA GLY A 13 5.48 -0.80 10.12
C GLY A 13 4.00 -1.00 9.87
N LEU A 14 3.69 -1.64 8.75
CA LEU A 14 2.33 -2.07 8.43
C LEU A 14 2.00 -3.36 9.19
N THR A 15 0.78 -3.48 9.69
CA THR A 15 0.25 -4.74 10.25
C THR A 15 -0.10 -5.72 9.13
N GLU A 16 -0.37 -6.98 9.49
CA GLU A 16 -0.79 -8.00 8.53
C GLU A 16 -2.09 -7.61 7.81
N ASP A 17 -3.07 -7.07 8.55
CA ASP A 17 -4.33 -6.59 7.97
C ASP A 17 -4.09 -5.45 6.96
N ASN A 18 -3.12 -4.56 7.25
CA ASN A 18 -2.74 -3.53 6.29
C ASN A 18 -2.14 -4.13 5.03
N LEU A 19 -1.28 -5.15 5.16
CA LEU A 19 -0.65 -5.82 4.03
C LEU A 19 -1.69 -6.54 3.17
N ARG A 20 -2.65 -7.22 3.79
CA ARG A 20 -3.78 -7.86 3.11
C ARG A 20 -4.62 -6.85 2.34
N PHE A 21 -4.98 -5.73 2.96
CA PHE A 21 -5.70 -4.65 2.29
C PHE A 21 -4.92 -4.09 1.09
N LEU A 22 -3.61 -3.89 1.24
CA LEU A 22 -2.75 -3.42 0.16
C LEU A 22 -2.69 -4.43 -0.99
N ALA A 23 -2.65 -5.73 -0.68
CA ALA A 23 -2.68 -6.79 -1.69
C ALA A 23 -4.02 -6.75 -2.45
N GLU A 24 -5.16 -6.80 -1.76
CA GLU A 24 -6.48 -6.70 -2.39
C GLU A 24 -6.59 -5.47 -3.30
N LYS A 25 -6.08 -4.32 -2.84
CA LYS A 25 -6.07 -3.09 -3.63
C LYS A 25 -5.16 -3.16 -4.86
N ALA A 26 -3.95 -3.69 -4.71
CA ALA A 26 -2.99 -3.83 -5.81
C ALA A 26 -3.48 -4.80 -6.88
N PHE A 27 -4.16 -5.88 -6.49
CA PHE A 27 -4.75 -6.87 -7.39
C PHE A 27 -6.15 -6.47 -7.90
N ARG A 28 -6.60 -5.25 -7.60
CA ARG A 28 -7.91 -4.72 -8.04
C ARG A 28 -9.09 -5.63 -7.62
N GLY A 29 -9.01 -6.19 -6.41
CA GLY A 29 -10.01 -7.10 -5.85
C GLY A 29 -9.85 -8.57 -6.26
N ASN A 30 -8.90 -8.91 -7.15
CA ASN A 30 -8.65 -10.30 -7.56
C ASN A 30 -7.57 -10.99 -6.72
N TYR A 31 -7.31 -10.50 -5.50
CA TYR A 31 -6.33 -11.13 -4.63
C TYR A 31 -6.92 -12.40 -4.00
N ASN A 32 -6.17 -13.50 -4.09
CA ASN A 32 -6.49 -14.73 -3.40
C ASN A 32 -5.25 -15.24 -2.67
N GLU A 33 -5.28 -15.25 -1.33
CA GLU A 33 -4.18 -15.67 -0.46
C GLU A 33 -3.71 -17.11 -0.73
N SER A 34 -4.59 -17.98 -1.24
CA SER A 34 -4.25 -19.38 -1.58
C SER A 34 -3.47 -19.53 -2.88
N THR A 35 -3.48 -18.50 -3.71
CA THR A 35 -2.65 -18.43 -4.92
C THR A 35 -1.42 -17.62 -4.55
N ASN A 36 -0.22 -18.12 -4.88
CA ASN A 36 1.01 -17.32 -4.86
C ASN A 36 0.94 -16.24 -5.97
N ALA A 37 -0.03 -15.34 -5.86
CA ALA A 37 -0.37 -14.36 -6.87
C ALA A 37 0.81 -13.40 -7.03
N MET A 38 1.32 -13.32 -8.25
CA MET A 38 2.41 -12.40 -8.59
C MET A 38 1.82 -11.10 -9.10
N LEU A 39 2.18 -9.99 -8.46
CA LEU A 39 1.82 -8.67 -8.92
C LEU A 39 2.81 -8.23 -10.01
N SER A 40 2.32 -7.87 -11.19
CA SER A 40 3.19 -7.39 -12.26
C SER A 40 3.72 -5.98 -11.96
N TRP A 41 4.85 -5.62 -12.57
CA TRP A 41 5.37 -4.26 -12.51
C TRP A 41 4.37 -3.22 -13.06
N SER A 42 3.62 -3.59 -14.12
CA SER A 42 2.64 -2.69 -14.72
C SER A 42 1.49 -2.40 -13.75
N GLN A 43 0.93 -3.44 -13.12
CA GLN A 43 -0.11 -3.30 -12.10
C GLN A 43 0.36 -2.51 -10.88
N PHE A 44 1.64 -2.65 -10.51
CA PHE A 44 2.20 -1.96 -9.35
C PHE A 44 2.35 -0.45 -9.55
N CYS A 45 2.79 0.01 -10.73
CA CYS A 45 3.21 1.42 -10.89
C CYS A 45 3.03 2.05 -12.28
N LYS A 46 2.49 1.34 -13.28
CA LYS A 46 2.26 1.92 -14.62
C LYS A 46 0.79 2.06 -14.95
N GLU A 47 0.00 1.05 -14.60
CA GLU A 47 -1.43 1.04 -14.89
C GLU A 47 -2.19 1.70 -13.73
N PRO A 48 -3.21 2.52 -14.04
CA PRO A 48 -4.07 3.07 -13.01
C PRO A 48 -4.84 1.98 -12.28
N LEU A 49 -5.30 2.30 -11.07
CA LEU A 49 -6.32 1.51 -10.38
C LEU A 49 -7.66 1.62 -11.10
N THR A 50 -8.53 0.61 -10.94
CA THR A 50 -9.89 0.61 -11.52
C THR A 50 -10.63 1.89 -11.11
N ASP A 51 -11.20 2.58 -12.10
CA ASP A 51 -11.93 3.85 -11.94
C ASP A 51 -11.13 5.00 -11.30
N ARG A 52 -9.79 4.97 -11.43
CA ARG A 52 -8.89 6.03 -10.92
C ARG A 52 -7.94 6.51 -12.01
N ASN A 53 -7.40 7.71 -11.81
CA ASN A 53 -6.39 8.32 -12.70
C ASN A 53 -4.97 8.24 -12.12
N PHE A 54 -4.76 7.35 -11.15
CA PHE A 54 -3.47 7.15 -10.48
C PHE A 54 -3.20 5.65 -10.29
N THR A 55 -1.93 5.30 -10.23
CA THR A 55 -1.40 3.95 -10.02
C THR A 55 -1.43 3.56 -8.55
N PHE A 56 -1.26 2.26 -8.27
CA PHE A 56 -1.12 1.77 -6.89
C PHE A 56 0.04 2.47 -6.16
N TRP A 57 1.20 2.58 -6.81
CA TRP A 57 2.39 3.19 -6.22
C TRP A 57 2.20 4.68 -5.88
N GLU A 58 1.59 5.47 -6.76
CA GLU A 58 1.33 6.89 -6.50
C GLU A 58 0.40 7.08 -5.29
N TRP A 59 -0.66 6.29 -5.22
CA TRP A 59 -1.56 6.29 -4.06
C TRP A 59 -0.83 5.90 -2.78
N PHE A 60 -0.06 4.80 -2.82
CA PHE A 60 0.67 4.32 -1.64
C PHE A 60 1.69 5.36 -1.15
N PHE A 61 2.38 6.03 -2.08
CA PHE A 61 3.32 7.10 -1.74
C PHE A 61 2.61 8.32 -1.14
N ALA A 62 1.46 8.72 -1.67
CA ALA A 62 0.67 9.81 -1.10
C ALA A 62 0.21 9.48 0.34
N ILE A 63 -0.21 8.25 0.61
CA ILE A 63 -0.57 7.80 1.96
C ILE A 63 0.66 7.84 2.88
N MET A 64 1.82 7.33 2.45
CA MET A 64 3.06 7.42 3.24
C MET A 64 3.39 8.86 3.60
N LYS A 65 3.26 9.79 2.64
CA LYS A 65 3.53 11.21 2.86
C LYS A 65 2.54 11.82 3.86
N LEU A 66 1.24 11.58 3.67
CA LEU A 66 0.17 12.03 4.56
C LEU A 66 0.38 11.52 6.00
N THR A 67 0.69 10.22 6.15
CA THR A 67 0.91 9.62 7.46
C THR A 67 2.12 10.24 8.16
N ARG A 68 3.22 10.43 7.42
CA ARG A 68 4.44 11.06 7.96
C ARG A 68 4.23 12.51 8.38
N GLU A 69 3.54 13.29 7.56
CA GLU A 69 3.45 14.76 7.72
C GLU A 69 2.31 15.18 8.64
N HIS A 70 1.21 14.43 8.68
CA HIS A 70 -0.02 14.87 9.33
C HIS A 70 -0.61 13.88 10.33
N LEU A 71 -0.29 12.58 10.23
CA LEU A 71 -0.90 11.55 11.09
C LEU A 71 0.11 10.79 11.95
N ARG A 72 1.32 11.33 12.15
CA ARG A 72 2.39 10.62 12.85
C ARG A 72 2.02 10.22 14.27
N GLY A 73 1.38 11.11 15.03
CA GLY A 73 0.92 10.83 16.40
C GLY A 73 -0.11 9.69 16.42
N PRO A 74 -1.30 9.87 15.80
CA PRO A 74 -2.32 8.83 15.73
C PRO A 74 -1.82 7.50 15.16
N TRP A 75 -0.89 7.52 14.22
CA TRP A 75 -0.28 6.32 13.63
C TRP A 75 0.65 5.57 14.60
N ALA A 76 1.35 6.30 15.47
CA ALA A 76 2.24 5.72 16.47
C ALA A 76 1.47 5.14 17.67
N ASP A 77 0.31 5.71 17.99
CA ASP A 77 -0.51 5.32 19.14
C ASP A 77 -1.41 4.09 18.86
N GLY A 78 -1.73 3.81 17.58
CA GLY A 78 -2.46 2.62 17.13
C GLY A 78 -1.55 1.47 16.72
#